data_AF-A0A8T4TBN7-F1
#
_entry.id   AF-A0A8T4TBN7-F1
#
_cell.length_a   1.000
_cell.length_b   1.000
_cell.length_c   1.000
_cell.angle_alpha   90.00
_cell.angle_beta   90.00
_cell.angle_gamma   90.00
#
_symmetry.space_group_name_H-M   'P 1'
#
loop_
_entity.id
_entity.type
_entity.pdbx_description
1 polymer ?
#
loop_
_entity_poly.entity_id
_entity_poly.type
_entity_poly.pdbx_seq_one_letter_code
_entity_poly.pdbx_strand_id
1 'polypeptide(L)'
;MDLTELLSLYPKVNYFPERRMFLPWVPVPIADRETIRRFSESGYREELEVCAQAMSQQLGREVRLTWNEATGRLRYIALGTHAGLVLEDDKTRFVVHNVEALEDNLPLMAIAVNYVSLLLDSSQQEVQNNRQQQGTH
;
A
#
# COMPACT_ATOMS: atom_id res chain seq x y z
N MET A 1 -10.69 15.11 -11.59
CA MET A 1 -9.91 14.95 -10.35
C MET A 1 -9.25 16.29 -10.07
N ASP A 2 -9.52 16.88 -8.92
CA ASP A 2 -8.86 18.13 -8.49
C ASP A 2 -7.38 17.85 -8.14
N LEU A 3 -6.49 18.85 -8.28
CA LEU A 3 -5.09 18.76 -7.88
C LEU A 3 -4.95 18.36 -6.41
N THR A 4 -5.89 18.78 -5.56
CA THR A 4 -5.93 18.39 -4.13
C THR A 4 -6.20 16.90 -3.95
N GLU A 5 -7.12 16.31 -4.73
CA GLU A 5 -7.35 14.86 -4.77
C GLU A 5 -6.11 14.13 -5.29
N LEU A 6 -5.50 14.64 -6.37
CA LEU A 6 -4.31 14.04 -6.97
C LEU A 6 -3.13 14.03 -5.97
N LEU A 7 -2.88 15.15 -5.28
CA LEU A 7 -1.84 15.30 -4.25
C LEU A 7 -2.12 14.49 -2.97
N SER A 8 -3.35 14.03 -2.79
CA SER A 8 -3.71 13.12 -1.70
C SER A 8 -3.31 11.67 -1.96
N LEU A 9 -2.91 11.33 -3.20
CA LEU A 9 -2.50 9.98 -3.60
C LEU A 9 -0.97 9.76 -3.58
N TYR A 10 -0.18 10.83 -3.46
CA TYR A 10 1.27 10.72 -3.43
C TYR A 10 1.79 10.45 -2.01
N PRO A 11 2.80 9.57 -1.86
CA PRO A 11 3.52 9.42 -0.60
C PRO A 11 4.07 10.78 -0.12
N LYS A 12 3.96 11.04 1.17
CA LYS A 12 4.52 12.24 1.82
C LYS A 12 5.49 11.81 2.90
N VAL A 13 6.33 12.74 3.32
CA VAL A 13 7.19 12.55 4.48
C VAL A 13 6.80 13.60 5.50
N ASN A 14 6.38 13.15 6.68
CA ASN A 14 5.99 14.02 7.78
C ASN A 14 7.10 14.02 8.83
N TYR A 15 7.46 15.19 9.34
CA TYR A 15 8.36 15.29 10.48
C TYR A 15 7.57 15.14 11.78
N PHE A 16 8.01 14.25 12.66
CA PHE A 16 7.42 13.98 13.98
C PHE A 16 8.38 14.50 15.06
N PRO A 17 8.21 15.74 15.55
CA PRO A 17 9.13 16.38 16.48
C PRO A 17 9.37 15.59 17.77
N GLU A 18 8.32 14.96 18.30
CA GLU A 18 8.35 14.16 19.52
C GLU A 18 9.26 12.92 19.40
N ARG A 19 9.47 12.43 18.17
CA ARG A 19 10.39 11.33 17.86
C ARG A 19 11.67 11.80 17.16
N ARG A 20 11.77 13.11 16.88
CA ARG A 20 12.86 13.73 16.08
C ARG A 20 13.16 13.00 14.79
N MET A 21 12.11 12.52 14.11
CA MET A 21 12.27 11.67 12.93
C MET A 21 11.32 12.06 11.81
N PHE A 22 11.74 11.77 10.58
CA PHE A 22 10.89 11.82 9.41
C PHE A 22 10.22 10.47 9.22
N LEU A 23 8.89 10.45 9.23
CA LEU A 23 8.13 9.24 8.95
C LEU A 23 7.48 9.35 7.59
N PRO A 24 7.65 8.32 6.74
CA PRO A 24 6.93 8.22 5.50
C PRO A 24 5.44 8.02 5.80
N TRP A 25 4.62 8.64 4.97
CA TRP A 25 3.18 8.57 5.00
C TRP A 25 2.69 8.17 3.62
N VAL A 26 2.11 6.99 3.52
CA VAL A 26 1.59 6.47 2.26
C VAL A 26 0.07 6.48 2.32
N PRO A 27 -0.60 7.34 1.52
CA PRO A 27 -2.05 7.32 1.41
C PRO A 27 -2.51 6.11 0.62
N VAL A 28 -3.65 5.55 0.98
CA VAL A 28 -4.30 4.43 0.30
C VAL A 28 -5.56 4.95 -0.36
N PRO A 29 -5.76 4.78 -1.68
CA PRO A 29 -6.99 5.18 -2.34
C PRO A 29 -8.18 4.44 -1.72
N ILE A 30 -9.34 5.08 -1.74
CA ILE A 30 -10.59 4.40 -1.40
C ILE A 30 -10.85 3.39 -2.52
N ALA A 31 -10.60 2.11 -2.21
CA ALA A 31 -10.88 1.00 -3.09
C ALA A 31 -12.24 0.41 -2.71
N ASP A 32 -13.16 0.35 -3.66
CA ASP A 32 -14.43 -0.33 -3.49
C ASP A 32 -14.28 -1.86 -3.58
N ARG A 33 -15.38 -2.59 -3.33
CA ARG A 33 -15.35 -4.07 -3.34
C ARG A 33 -14.88 -4.63 -4.68
N GLU A 34 -15.22 -3.97 -5.77
CA GLU A 34 -14.88 -4.43 -7.12
C GLU A 34 -13.39 -4.23 -7.42
N THR A 35 -12.81 -3.09 -7.04
CA THR A 35 -11.38 -2.86 -7.12
C THR A 35 -10.59 -3.92 -6.36
N ILE A 36 -11.02 -4.26 -5.13
CA ILE A 36 -10.34 -5.28 -4.33
C ILE A 36 -10.54 -6.70 -4.90
N ARG A 37 -11.73 -7.00 -5.45
CA ARG A 37 -11.95 -8.26 -6.17
C ARG A 37 -10.98 -8.40 -7.33
N ARG A 38 -10.86 -7.37 -8.17
CA ARG A 38 -9.91 -7.35 -9.31
C ARG A 38 -8.47 -7.49 -8.85
N PHE A 39 -8.05 -6.73 -7.85
CA PHE A 39 -6.71 -6.88 -7.25
C PHE A 39 -6.41 -8.34 -6.89
N SER A 40 -7.39 -9.04 -6.31
CA SER A 40 -7.26 -10.45 -5.92
C SER A 40 -7.22 -11.40 -7.12
N GLU A 41 -7.96 -11.10 -8.19
CA GLU A 41 -8.01 -11.92 -9.41
C GLU A 41 -6.83 -11.69 -10.36
N SER A 42 -6.17 -10.53 -10.26
CA SER A 42 -5.03 -10.16 -11.11
C SER A 42 -3.70 -10.79 -10.66
N GLY A 43 -3.64 -11.47 -9.52
CA GLY A 43 -2.39 -12.02 -8.96
C GLY A 43 -1.52 -10.97 -8.25
N TYR A 44 -2.06 -9.77 -7.98
CA TYR A 44 -1.30 -8.68 -7.37
C TYR A 44 -0.99 -8.92 -5.89
N ARG A 45 -1.75 -9.78 -5.21
CA ARG A 45 -1.40 -10.25 -3.86
C ARG A 45 -0.10 -11.02 -3.89
N GLU A 46 0.03 -11.98 -4.79
CA GLU A 46 1.21 -12.83 -4.97
C GLU A 46 2.42 -12.00 -5.39
N GLU A 47 2.23 -11.03 -6.31
CA GLU A 47 3.29 -10.11 -6.69
C GLU A 47 3.83 -9.31 -5.49
N LEU A 48 2.93 -8.83 -4.63
CA LEU A 48 3.31 -8.10 -3.43
C LEU A 48 4.02 -9.00 -2.41
N GLU A 49 3.58 -10.25 -2.27
CA GLU A 49 4.22 -11.25 -1.40
C GLU A 49 5.64 -11.60 -1.89
N VAL A 50 5.84 -11.75 -3.21
CA VAL A 50 7.17 -11.93 -3.83
C VAL A 50 8.06 -10.71 -3.58
N CYS A 51 7.51 -9.50 -3.70
CA CYS A 51 8.23 -8.26 -3.39
C CYS A 51 8.68 -8.23 -1.92
N ALA A 52 7.80 -8.55 -0.99
CA ALA A 52 8.12 -8.62 0.44
C ALA A 52 9.19 -9.67 0.73
N GLN A 53 9.12 -10.84 0.09
CA GLN A 53 10.13 -11.89 0.25
C GLN A 53 11.50 -11.47 -0.28
N ALA A 54 11.56 -10.82 -1.45
CA ALA A 54 12.80 -10.30 -2.01
C ALA A 54 13.42 -9.23 -1.09
N MET A 55 12.60 -8.32 -0.56
CA MET A 55 13.06 -7.35 0.45
C MET A 55 13.57 -8.03 1.71
N SER A 56 12.87 -9.06 2.19
CA SER A 56 13.29 -9.81 3.36
C SER A 56 14.68 -10.44 3.19
N GLN A 57 14.94 -11.03 2.02
CA GLN A 57 16.24 -11.60 1.67
C GLN A 57 17.33 -10.52 1.58
N GLN A 58 17.05 -9.39 0.93
CA GLN A 58 18.01 -8.30 0.78
C GLN A 58 18.41 -7.68 2.13
N LEU A 59 17.46 -7.58 3.06
CA LEU A 59 17.68 -6.96 4.37
C LEU A 59 18.19 -7.94 5.43
N GLY A 60 18.13 -9.25 5.17
CA GLY A 60 18.39 -10.28 6.18
C GLY A 60 17.41 -10.24 7.35
N ARG A 61 16.20 -9.70 7.14
CA ARG A 61 15.16 -9.49 8.17
C ARG A 61 13.82 -9.94 7.64
N GLU A 62 13.01 -10.56 8.50
CA GLU A 62 11.68 -11.00 8.10
C GLU A 62 10.78 -9.80 7.74
N VAL A 63 10.13 -9.87 6.58
CA VAL A 63 9.07 -8.94 6.20
C VAL A 63 7.76 -9.71 6.17
N ARG A 64 6.76 -9.27 6.95
CA ARG A 64 5.46 -9.97 7.06
C ARG A 64 4.34 -9.09 6.54
N LEU A 65 3.52 -9.65 5.67
CA LEU A 65 2.27 -9.04 5.22
C LEU A 65 1.10 -9.71 5.95
N THR A 66 0.14 -8.92 6.43
CA THR A 66 -1.09 -9.45 7.05
C THR A 66 -2.29 -8.88 6.31
N TRP A 67 -3.11 -9.79 5.79
CA TRP A 67 -4.31 -9.48 5.03
C TRP A 67 -5.56 -9.57 5.90
N ASN A 68 -6.54 -8.73 5.59
CA ASN A 68 -7.91 -8.90 6.08
C ASN A 68 -8.65 -9.81 5.09
N GLU A 69 -8.74 -11.10 5.40
CA GLU A 69 -9.33 -12.12 4.52
C GLU A 69 -10.82 -11.86 4.20
N ALA A 70 -11.56 -11.15 5.06
CA ALA A 70 -12.95 -10.79 4.77
C ALA A 70 -13.08 -9.72 3.69
N THR A 71 -12.05 -8.90 3.50
CA THR A 71 -12.06 -7.78 2.54
C THR A 71 -11.06 -7.94 1.42
N GLY A 72 -10.09 -8.84 1.52
CA GLY A 72 -8.95 -8.94 0.60
C GLY A 72 -7.91 -7.81 0.74
N ARG A 73 -8.06 -6.90 1.71
CA ARG A 73 -7.20 -5.72 1.86
C ARG A 73 -5.96 -6.02 2.70
N LEU A 74 -4.84 -5.39 2.36
CA LEU A 74 -3.65 -5.43 3.19
C LEU A 74 -3.89 -4.63 4.46
N ARG A 75 -3.76 -5.25 5.63
CA ARG A 75 -4.00 -4.61 6.92
C ARG A 75 -2.71 -4.16 7.59
N TYR A 76 -1.63 -4.91 7.42
CA TYR A 76 -0.39 -4.65 8.16
C TYR A 76 0.84 -5.13 7.38
N ILE A 77 1.92 -4.35 7.46
CA ILE A 77 3.26 -4.67 6.95
C ILE A 77 4.21 -4.60 8.13
N ALA A 78 4.93 -5.67 8.43
CA ALA A 78 5.90 -5.72 9.52
C ALA A 78 7.31 -5.93 8.98
N LEU A 79 8.30 -5.32 9.64
CA LEU A 79 9.73 -5.60 9.47
C LEU A 79 10.29 -6.12 10.80
N GLY A 80 10.48 -7.43 10.87
CA GLY A 80 10.82 -8.16 12.08
C GLY A 80 9.73 -8.05 13.16
N THR A 81 10.15 -7.93 14.42
CA THR A 81 9.29 -7.75 15.59
C THR A 81 9.15 -6.29 16.03
N HIS A 82 9.92 -5.38 15.42
CA HIS A 82 10.13 -4.04 15.97
C HIS A 82 9.48 -2.94 15.14
N ALA A 83 9.28 -3.08 13.84
CA ALA A 83 8.74 -2.00 13.02
C ALA A 83 7.55 -2.47 12.17
N GLY A 84 6.60 -1.57 11.89
CA GLY A 84 5.53 -1.88 10.96
C GLY A 84 4.67 -0.70 10.53
N LEU A 85 3.88 -0.93 9.49
CA LEU A 85 2.85 -0.04 8.97
C LEU A 85 1.49 -0.71 9.11
N VAL A 86 0.58 -0.07 9.85
CA VAL A 86 -0.82 -0.51 9.98
C VAL A 86 -1.67 0.31 9.03
N LEU A 87 -2.49 -0.35 8.21
CA LEU A 87 -3.62 0.30 7.55
C LEU A 87 -4.73 0.43 8.59
N GLU A 88 -5.07 1.66 8.98
CA GLU A 88 -6.16 1.88 9.92
C GLU A 88 -7.47 1.36 9.29
N ASP A 89 -8.23 0.56 10.04
CA ASP A 89 -9.34 -0.28 9.54
C ASP A 89 -10.46 0.50 8.81
N ASP A 90 -10.45 1.85 8.89
CA ASP A 90 -11.36 2.79 8.26
C ASP A 90 -10.69 3.89 7.40
N LYS A 91 -9.35 3.86 7.21
CA LYS A 91 -8.63 5.04 6.66
C LYS A 91 -7.89 4.79 5.37
N THR A 92 -7.78 5.88 4.63
CA THR A 92 -7.04 6.05 3.38
C THR A 92 -5.54 6.19 3.63
N ARG A 93 -4.96 5.49 4.61
CA ARG A 93 -3.53 5.67 4.96
C ARG A 93 -2.93 4.55 5.80
N PHE A 94 -1.63 4.35 5.60
CA PHE A 94 -0.79 3.60 6.53
C PHE A 94 -0.24 4.49 7.66
N VAL A 95 -0.11 3.92 8.85
CA VAL A 95 0.48 4.56 10.04
C VAL A 95 1.67 3.75 10.51
N VAL A 96 2.78 4.44 10.79
CA VAL A 96 4.02 3.84 11.28
C VAL A 96 3.93 3.50 12.76
N HIS A 97 4.34 2.28 13.11
CA HIS A 97 4.46 1.79 14.48
C HIS A 97 5.88 1.31 14.76
N ASN A 98 6.37 1.68 15.96
CA ASN A 98 7.58 1.15 16.59
C ASN A 98 8.89 1.27 15.76
N VAL A 99 8.94 2.17 14.77
CA VAL A 99 10.17 2.41 14.00
C VAL A 99 11.19 3.18 14.84
N GLU A 100 12.39 2.61 14.97
CA GLU A 100 13.52 3.19 15.72
C GLU A 100 14.53 3.90 14.80
N ALA A 101 14.60 3.53 13.52
CA ALA A 101 15.51 4.13 12.54
C ALA A 101 14.84 4.40 11.19
N LEU A 102 15.34 5.39 10.44
CA LEU A 102 14.84 5.70 9.09
C LEU A 102 15.02 4.52 8.11
N GLU A 103 16.07 3.74 8.32
CA GLU A 103 16.42 2.56 7.52
C GLU A 103 15.33 1.47 7.61
N ASP A 104 14.65 1.35 8.74
CA ASP A 104 13.52 0.43 8.93
C ASP A 104 12.27 0.87 8.16
N ASN A 105 12.15 2.19 7.93
CA ASN A 105 10.97 2.79 7.31
C ASN A 105 10.97 2.64 5.79
N LEU A 106 12.15 2.66 5.16
CA LEU A 106 12.27 2.58 3.70
C LEU A 106 11.65 1.32 3.10
N PRO A 107 11.93 0.10 3.59
CA PRO A 107 11.33 -1.10 3.01
C PRO A 107 9.82 -1.20 3.28
N LEU A 108 9.38 -0.76 4.47
CA LEU A 108 7.95 -0.69 4.78
C LEU A 108 7.24 0.26 3.81
N MET A 109 7.80 1.45 3.58
CA MET A 109 7.26 2.43 2.63
C MET A 109 7.24 1.88 1.21
N ALA A 110 8.32 1.23 0.75
CA ALA A 110 8.40 0.69 -0.60
C ALA A 110 7.28 -0.34 -0.87
N ILE A 111 7.02 -1.24 0.07
CA ILE A 111 5.94 -2.22 -0.03
C ILE A 111 4.57 -1.53 -0.01
N ALA A 112 4.37 -0.55 0.89
CA ALA A 112 3.11 0.20 0.94
C ALA A 112 2.84 0.97 -0.35
N VAL A 113 3.87 1.59 -0.96
CA VAL A 113 3.77 2.27 -2.25
C VAL A 113 3.45 1.28 -3.37
N ASN A 114 4.10 0.10 -3.37
CA ASN A 114 3.82 -0.93 -4.38
C ASN A 114 2.36 -1.41 -4.28
N TYR A 115 1.89 -1.69 -3.07
CA TYR A 115 0.48 -2.04 -2.82
C TYR A 115 -0.49 -0.99 -3.36
N VAL A 116 -0.23 0.30 -3.08
CA VAL A 116 -1.07 1.41 -3.55
C VAL A 116 -1.03 1.54 -5.08
N SER A 117 0.14 1.35 -5.70
CA SER A 117 0.29 1.37 -7.15
C SER A 117 -0.54 0.26 -7.81
N LEU A 118 -0.44 -0.96 -7.29
CA LEU A 118 -1.20 -2.12 -7.78
C LEU A 118 -2.70 -1.93 -7.60
N LEU A 119 -3.14 -1.36 -6.46
CA LEU A 119 -4.54 -0.99 -6.25
C LEU A 119 -5.05 0.03 -7.28
N LEU A 120 -4.27 1.07 -7.56
CA LEU A 120 -4.64 2.08 -8.55
C LEU A 120 -4.74 1.49 -9.95
N ASP A 121 -3.85 0.57 -10.31
CA ASP A 121 -3.91 -0.14 -11.58
C ASP A 121 -5.20 -0.99 -11.70
N SER A 122 -5.56 -1.72 -10.62
CA SER A 122 -6.84 -2.43 -10.56
C SER A 122 -8.06 -1.51 -10.67
N SER A 123 -7.98 -0.25 -10.23
CA SER A 123 -9.05 0.74 -10.47
C SER A 123 -9.08 1.24 -11.93
N GLN A 124 -7.94 1.36 -12.60
CA GLN A 124 -7.87 1.93 -13.95
C GLN A 124 -8.31 0.97 -15.06
N GLN A 125 -8.15 -0.34 -14.87
CA GLN A 125 -8.68 -1.36 -15.79
C GLN A 125 -10.21 -1.21 -16.01
N GLU A 126 -10.94 -0.64 -15.03
CA GLU A 126 -12.36 -0.30 -15.15
C GLU A 126 -12.66 0.74 -16.23
N VAL A 127 -11.86 1.80 -16.27
CA VAL A 127 -12.06 2.93 -17.17
C VAL A 127 -11.78 2.52 -18.61
N GLN A 128 -10.83 1.62 -18.83
CA GLN A 128 -10.50 1.11 -20.16
C GLN A 128 -11.53 0.10 -20.67
N ASN A 129 -11.96 -0.85 -19.83
CA ASN A 129 -12.97 -1.85 -20.21
C ASN A 129 -14.33 -1.19 -20.50
N ASN A 130 -14.75 -0.20 -19.71
CA ASN A 130 -16.00 0.52 -19.95
C ASN A 130 -15.95 1.40 -21.22
N ARG A 131 -14.79 1.98 -21.55
CA ARG A 131 -14.61 2.76 -22.78
C ARG A 131 -14.60 1.89 -24.04
N GLN A 132 -14.05 0.68 -23.97
CA GLN A 132 -14.07 -0.26 -25.09
C GLN A 132 -15.47 -0.82 -25.38
N GLN A 133 -16.32 -0.98 -24.36
CA GLN A 133 -17.71 -1.44 -24.54
C GLN A 133 -18.66 -0.35 -25.06
N GLN A 134 -18.33 0.94 -24.87
CA GLN A 134 -19.13 2.06 -25.39
C GLN A 134 -18.70 2.52 -26.79
N GLY A 135 -17.52 2.12 -27.29
CA GLY A 135 -17.04 2.43 -28.63
C GLY A 135 -17.50 1.45 -29.73
N THR A 136 -18.26 0.42 -29.38
CA THR A 136 -18.77 -0.63 -30.29
C THR A 136 -20.26 -0.52 -30.59
N HIS A 137 -20.91 0.60 -30.21
CA HIS A 137 -22.30 0.91 -30.55
C HIS A 137 -22.43 2.10 -31.50
#